data_AF-A0A1D4PU81-F1
#
_entry.id   AF-A0A1D4PU81-F1
#
_cell.length_a   1.000
_cell.length_b   1.000
_cell.length_c   1.000
_cell.angle_alpha   90.00
_cell.angle_beta   90.00
_cell.angle_gamma   90.00
#
_symmetry.space_group_name_H-M   'P 1'
#
loop_
_entity.id
_entity.type
_entity.pdbx_description
1 polymer ?
#
loop_
_entity_poly.entity_id
_entity_poly.type
_entity_poly.pdbx_seq_one_letter_code
_entity_poly.pdbx_strand_id
1 'polypeptide(L)'
;MKHIGAALPKVANAIKRAFNPDGLNIIQNNGEFADQSVFHIHFHLIPRYENDIDGFGYKWETHEDILDNDAKQQIAEQIQAQF
;
A
#
# COMPACT_ATOMS: atom_id res chain seq x y z
N MET A 1 12.14 6.32 -9.77
CA MET A 1 11.18 6.49 -8.66
C MET A 1 11.18 7.86 -7.96
N LYS A 2 12.27 8.67 -8.00
CA LYS A 2 12.35 9.98 -7.34
C LYS A 2 11.16 10.92 -7.59
N HIS A 3 10.69 11.02 -8.83
CA HIS A 3 9.58 11.92 -9.18
C HIS A 3 8.24 11.46 -8.61
N ILE A 4 7.94 10.16 -8.71
CA ILE A 4 6.71 9.57 -8.16
C ILE A 4 6.70 9.71 -6.64
N GLY A 5 7.79 9.32 -5.96
CA GLY A 5 7.90 9.43 -4.51
C GLY A 5 7.77 10.86 -3.99
N ALA A 6 8.24 11.86 -4.75
CA ALA A 6 8.06 13.27 -4.40
C ALA A 6 6.63 13.80 -4.69
N ALA A 7 5.90 13.19 -5.63
CA ALA A 7 4.56 13.61 -6.01
C ALA A 7 3.49 13.05 -5.05
N LEU A 8 3.61 11.79 -4.64
CA LEU A 8 2.64 11.11 -3.75
C LEU A 8 2.27 11.93 -2.50
N PRO A 9 3.21 12.39 -1.65
CA PRO A 9 2.87 13.16 -0.45
C PRO A 9 2.26 14.53 -0.79
N LYS A 10 2.61 15.13 -1.94
CA LYS A 10 2.02 16.41 -2.36
C LYS A 10 0.54 16.25 -2.67
N VAL A 11 0.19 15.22 -3.45
CA VAL A 11 -1.19 14.94 -3.84
C VAL A 11 -2.01 14.45 -2.64
N ALA A 12 -1.48 13.53 -1.83
CA ALA A 12 -2.16 13.05 -0.62
C ALA A 12 -2.50 14.19 0.35
N ASN A 13 -1.58 15.12 0.59
CA ASN A 13 -1.85 16.28 1.44
C ASN A 13 -2.84 17.27 0.80
N ALA A 14 -2.88 17.38 -0.54
CA ALA A 14 -3.87 18.20 -1.22
C ALA A 14 -5.28 17.62 -1.05
N ILE A 15 -5.43 16.29 -1.23
CA ILE A 15 -6.68 15.57 -0.95
C ILE A 15 -7.10 15.80 0.50
N LYS A 16 -6.17 15.62 1.46
CA LYS A 16 -6.44 15.83 2.89
C LYS A 16 -6.97 17.23 3.19
N ARG A 17 -6.32 18.27 2.66
CA ARG A 17 -6.75 19.66 2.89
C ARG A 17 -8.09 20.01 2.23
N ALA A 18 -8.37 19.43 1.06
CA ALA A 18 -9.58 19.74 0.31
C ALA A 18 -10.83 19.08 0.92
N PHE A 19 -10.70 17.88 1.47
CA PHE A 19 -11.85 17.06 1.85
C PHE A 19 -11.87 16.60 3.31
N ASN A 20 -10.80 16.84 4.07
CA ASN A 20 -10.67 16.45 5.47
C ASN A 20 -11.08 14.98 5.78
N PRO A 21 -10.50 13.98 5.09
CA PRO A 21 -10.78 12.58 5.37
C PRO A 21 -10.18 12.14 6.70
N ASP A 22 -10.78 11.11 7.30
CA ASP A 22 -10.32 10.50 8.55
C ASP A 22 -9.02 9.70 8.36
N GLY A 23 -8.81 9.18 7.13
CA GLY A 23 -7.60 8.47 6.74
C GLY A 23 -7.30 8.56 5.24
N LEU A 24 -6.18 7.99 4.81
CA LEU A 24 -5.84 7.86 3.39
C LEU A 24 -4.98 6.62 3.15
N ASN A 25 -5.38 5.77 2.20
CA ASN A 25 -4.55 4.66 1.71
C ASN A 25 -3.86 5.04 0.40
N ILE A 26 -2.62 4.59 0.24
CA ILE A 26 -1.90 4.62 -1.05
C ILE A 26 -1.62 3.18 -1.45
N ILE A 27 -2.05 2.78 -2.64
CA ILE A 27 -2.00 1.38 -3.09
C ILE A 27 -1.44 1.31 -4.49
N GLN A 28 -0.61 0.30 -4.74
CA GLN A 28 -0.11 -0.02 -6.05
C GLN A 28 -0.08 -1.53 -6.25
N ASN A 29 -0.72 -1.99 -7.31
CA ASN A 29 -0.91 -3.40 -7.62
C ASN A 29 0.06 -3.81 -8.75
N ASN A 30 0.75 -4.95 -8.59
CA ASN A 30 1.65 -5.51 -9.59
C ASN A 30 1.21 -6.94 -9.94
N GLY A 31 0.78 -7.15 -11.20
CA GLY A 31 0.28 -8.42 -11.68
C GLY A 31 -1.21 -8.62 -11.44
N GLU A 32 -1.84 -9.41 -12.32
CA GLU A 32 -3.29 -9.64 -12.32
C GLU A 32 -3.79 -10.25 -11.01
N PHE A 33 -3.07 -11.22 -10.43
CA PHE A 33 -3.44 -11.86 -9.16
C PHE A 33 -3.42 -10.89 -7.96
N ALA A 34 -2.71 -9.77 -8.08
CA ALA A 34 -2.71 -8.70 -7.09
C ALA A 34 -3.67 -7.55 -7.47
N ASP A 35 -4.69 -7.84 -8.29
CA ASP A 35 -5.71 -6.91 -8.76
C ASP A 35 -5.19 -5.77 -9.67
N GLN A 36 -4.12 -6.01 -10.45
CA GLN A 36 -3.74 -5.08 -11.52
C GLN A 36 -4.53 -5.36 -12.80
N SER A 37 -5.46 -4.47 -13.14
CA SER A 37 -6.22 -4.53 -14.40
C SER A 37 -5.63 -3.64 -15.51
N VAL A 38 -4.90 -2.59 -15.15
CA VAL A 38 -4.23 -1.67 -16.09
C VAL A 38 -2.72 -1.80 -15.96
N PHE A 39 -2.08 -2.30 -17.02
CA PHE A 39 -0.63 -2.60 -17.09
C PHE A 39 0.23 -1.36 -17.39
N HIS A 40 -0.02 -0.31 -16.62
CA HIS A 40 0.81 0.89 -16.51
C HIS A 40 0.95 1.19 -15.02
N ILE A 41 2.15 1.50 -14.52
CA ILE A 41 2.34 1.76 -13.08
C ILE A 41 1.47 2.93 -12.62
N HIS A 42 0.59 2.69 -11.65
CA HIS A 42 -0.30 3.70 -11.10
C HIS A 42 -0.47 3.51 -9.60
N PHE A 43 -0.76 4.60 -8.91
CA PHE A 43 -0.99 4.60 -7.46
C PHE A 43 -2.40 5.11 -7.21
N HIS A 44 -3.21 4.31 -6.52
CA HIS A 44 -4.48 4.78 -5.98
C HIS A 44 -4.19 5.61 -4.73
N LEU A 45 -4.78 6.80 -4.64
CA LEU A 45 -4.84 7.59 -3.41
C LEU A 45 -6.31 7.61 -2.99
N ILE A 46 -6.63 6.89 -1.92
CA ILE A 46 -8.01 6.60 -1.52
C ILE A 46 -8.27 7.30 -0.17
N PRO A 47 -8.96 8.46 -0.14
CA PRO A 47 -9.40 9.07 1.12
C PRO A 47 -10.41 8.14 1.81
N ARG A 48 -10.30 8.03 3.12
CA ARG A 48 -11.10 7.12 3.97
C ARG A 48 -11.96 7.95 4.92
N TYR A 49 -13.22 7.54 5.09
CA TYR A 49 -14.19 8.24 5.92
C TYR A 49 -14.91 7.22 6.81
N GLU A 50 -14.91 7.42 8.13
CA GLU A 50 -15.45 6.43 9.08
C GLU A 50 -16.98 6.30 9.01
N ASN A 51 -17.66 7.42 8.71
CA ASN A 51 -19.13 7.53 8.78
C ASN A 51 -19.76 7.93 7.43
N ASP A 52 -19.08 7.63 6.32
CA ASP A 52 -19.52 7.93 4.95
C ASP A 52 -19.26 6.74 4.02
N ILE A 53 -19.54 6.89 2.72
CA ILE A 53 -19.35 5.87 1.70
C ILE A 53 -17.86 5.58 1.52
N ASP A 54 -17.43 4.42 1.99
CA ASP A 54 -16.11 3.88 1.79
C ASP A 54 -16.20 2.50 1.14
N GLY A 55 -15.59 2.35 -0.04
CA GLY A 55 -15.61 1.11 -0.81
C GLY A 55 -14.34 0.27 -0.66
N PHE A 56 -13.36 0.72 0.11
CA PHE A 56 -12.06 0.08 0.20
C PHE A 56 -11.80 -0.49 1.61
N GLY A 57 -11.21 -1.68 1.69
CA GLY A 57 -10.82 -2.30 2.95
C GLY A 57 -9.88 -3.47 2.75
N TYR A 58 -9.06 -3.76 3.75
CA TYR A 58 -8.18 -4.93 3.75
C TYR A 58 -8.83 -6.09 4.50
N LYS A 59 -8.71 -7.30 3.94
CA LYS A 59 -8.68 -8.51 4.76
C LYS A 59 -7.27 -8.61 5.34
N TRP A 60 -7.15 -8.44 6.66
CA TRP A 60 -5.87 -8.47 7.34
C TRP A 60 -5.79 -9.67 8.28
N GLU A 61 -4.99 -10.66 7.92
CA GLU A 61 -4.75 -11.88 8.70
C GLU A 61 -3.25 -11.96 9.02
N THR A 62 -2.90 -12.02 10.30
CA THR A 62 -1.52 -12.13 10.75
C THR A 62 -1.11 -13.59 10.94
N HIS A 63 0.19 -13.84 10.84
CA HIS A 63 0.80 -15.17 10.89
C HIS A 63 2.08 -15.14 11.76
N GLU A 64 2.05 -14.36 12.84
CA GLU A 64 3.22 -14.14 13.70
C GLU A 64 3.62 -15.39 14.48
N ASP A 65 2.65 -16.27 14.75
CA ASP A 65 2.78 -17.52 15.49
C ASP A 65 3.49 -18.63 14.68
N ILE A 66 3.54 -18.51 13.36
CA ILE A 66 4.18 -19.49 12.47
C ILE A 66 5.56 -19.05 11.97
N LEU A 67 5.95 -17.79 12.18
CA LEU A 67 7.24 -17.24 11.73
C LEU A 67 8.10 -16.83 12.93
N ASP A 68 8.97 -17.74 13.36
CA ASP A 68 9.98 -17.45 14.37
C ASP A 68 11.09 -16.51 13.83
N ASN A 69 12.02 -16.13 14.71
CA ASN A 69 13.07 -15.19 14.36
C ASN A 69 14.08 -15.76 13.35
N ASP A 70 14.34 -17.07 13.39
CA ASP A 70 15.28 -17.73 12.49
C ASP A 70 14.69 -17.78 11.06
N ALA A 71 13.41 -18.12 10.93
CA ALA A 71 12.69 -18.07 9.66
C ALA A 71 12.65 -16.66 9.08
N LYS A 72 12.40 -15.63 9.90
CA LYS A 72 12.43 -14.22 9.48
C LYS A 72 13.81 -13.80 8.96
N GLN A 73 14.88 -14.24 9.64
CA GLN A 73 16.26 -13.97 9.23
C GLN A 73 16.58 -14.64 7.88
N GLN A 74 16.20 -15.89 7.69
CA GLN A 74 16.40 -16.61 6.43
C GLN A 74 15.66 -15.95 5.26
N ILE A 75 14.41 -15.51 5.47
CA ILE A 75 13.65 -14.77 4.44
C ILE A 75 14.37 -13.48 4.06
N ALA A 76 14.87 -12.72 5.04
CA ALA A 76 15.60 -11.48 4.79
C ALA A 76 16.87 -11.71 3.96
N GLU A 77 17.65 -12.75 4.28
CA GLU A 77 18.85 -13.13 3.54
C GLU A 77 18.53 -13.55 2.10
N GLN A 78 17.46 -14.32 1.89
CA GLN A 78 17.01 -14.72 0.55
C GLN A 78 16.64 -13.51 -0.30
N ILE A 79 15.91 -12.54 0.28
CA ILE A 79 15.56 -11.29 -0.41
C ILE A 79 16.83 -10.49 -0.74
N GLN A 80 17.74 -10.33 0.22
CA GLN A 80 19.00 -9.60 0.02
C GLN A 80 19.84 -10.18 -1.12
N ALA A 81 19.85 -11.51 -1.27
CA ALA A 81 20.59 -12.19 -2.33
C ALA A 81 20.04 -11.96 -3.75
N GLN A 82 18.85 -11.35 -3.90
CA GLN A 82 18.25 -11.04 -5.22
C GLN A 82 18.50 -9.61 -5.70
N PHE A 83 19.16 -8.77 -4.88
CA PHE A 83 19.55 -7.40 -5.24
C PHE A 83 21.04 -7.33 -5.60
#